data_AF-A0A368NDG0-F1
#
_entry.id   AF-A0A368NDG0-F1
#
_cell.length_a   1.000
_cell.length_b   1.000
_cell.length_c   1.000
_cell.angle_alpha   90.00
_cell.angle_beta   90.00
_cell.angle_gamma   90.00
#
_symmetry.space_group_name_H-M   'P 1'
#
loop_
_entity.id
_entity.type
_entity.pdbx_description
1 polymer ?
#
loop_
_entity_poly.entity_id
_entity_poly.type
_entity_poly.pdbx_seq_one_letter_code
_entity_poly.pdbx_strand_id
1 'polypeptide(L)'
;MTRTNSNRSSRVVLATVVVLLAAAVPAAAVSVTGEDVPEEGQVGTQVSASVTLDELYRNPQSEQWQLSGTTELTDVSWTVVFYDQTGSQVELVEPTGQSFSGVDIAASTGTAEVEVRVTGTVPEVGSYSYDPAQAFTMVELTRGQSGGASSTIDSWEAHHYTARSDSARQAIDDAGAAIEEARAAGANPSDAQANYDDAVAAYEDGSFDVATNLANRAADQATQARQSSRTRRTVVYAVGGLVVLALLVGGVLYWRSQQGPEDPLG
;
A
#
# COMPACT_ATOMS: atom_id res chain seq x y z
N MET A 1 -39.09 -16.66 -52.15
CA MET A 1 -38.70 -15.53 -51.28
C MET A 1 -38.52 -16.08 -49.88
N THR A 2 -37.27 -16.14 -49.45
CA THR A 2 -36.79 -16.89 -48.28
C THR A 2 -36.88 -16.02 -47.02
N ARG A 3 -37.21 -16.65 -45.90
CA ARG A 3 -37.49 -16.06 -44.58
C ARG A 3 -36.31 -15.30 -43.95
N THR A 4 -36.68 -14.54 -42.89
CA THR A 4 -36.00 -14.36 -41.59
C THR A 4 -35.35 -12.98 -41.36
N ASN A 5 -35.75 -12.27 -40.29
CA ASN A 5 -34.86 -11.79 -39.21
C ASN A 5 -35.70 -11.11 -38.10
N SER A 6 -36.02 -11.79 -36.99
CA SER A 6 -35.32 -11.76 -35.69
C SER A 6 -34.77 -10.38 -35.28
N ASN A 7 -35.38 -9.82 -34.24
CA ASN A 7 -35.00 -8.56 -33.61
C ASN A 7 -34.82 -8.86 -32.11
N ARG A 8 -33.60 -8.77 -31.59
CA ARG A 8 -33.29 -8.45 -30.17
C ARG A 8 -31.78 -8.32 -29.96
N SER A 9 -31.38 -7.05 -30.03
CA SER A 9 -30.38 -6.36 -29.19
C SER A 9 -29.44 -7.21 -28.32
N SER A 10 -28.19 -7.15 -28.76
CA SER A 10 -26.96 -7.54 -28.09
C SER A 10 -26.83 -6.95 -26.68
N ARG A 11 -26.54 -7.80 -25.69
CA ARG A 11 -25.95 -7.43 -24.41
C ARG A 11 -24.44 -7.64 -24.53
N VAL A 12 -23.70 -6.57 -24.77
CA VAL A 12 -22.24 -6.58 -24.70
C VAL A 12 -21.86 -6.44 -23.22
N VAL A 13 -21.39 -7.53 -22.63
CA VAL A 13 -20.75 -7.56 -21.31
C VAL A 13 -19.34 -7.02 -21.51
N LEU A 14 -19.07 -5.83 -20.96
CA LEU A 14 -17.74 -5.23 -20.92
C LEU A 14 -16.96 -5.93 -19.80
N ALA A 15 -16.11 -6.90 -20.15
CA ALA A 15 -15.13 -7.48 -19.24
C ALA A 15 -13.84 -6.67 -19.34
N THR A 16 -13.60 -5.78 -18.38
CA THR A 16 -12.36 -5.04 -18.24
C THR A 16 -11.29 -5.99 -17.69
N VAL A 17 -10.42 -6.48 -18.57
CA VAL A 17 -9.20 -7.20 -18.19
C VAL A 17 -8.17 -6.16 -17.76
N VAL A 18 -7.90 -6.07 -16.45
CA VAL A 18 -6.76 -5.32 -15.92
C VAL A 18 -5.51 -6.18 -16.16
N VAL A 19 -4.70 -5.77 -17.13
CA VAL A 19 -3.37 -6.34 -17.35
C VAL A 19 -2.43 -5.72 -16.32
N LEU A 20 -2.07 -6.48 -15.29
CA LEU A 20 -0.94 -6.20 -14.43
C LEU A 20 0.34 -6.29 -15.28
N LEU A 21 0.84 -5.14 -15.73
CA LEU A 21 2.18 -5.01 -16.28
C LEU A 21 3.17 -5.16 -15.11
N ALA A 22 3.60 -6.40 -14.84
CA ALA A 22 4.83 -6.62 -14.11
C ALA A 22 5.96 -6.08 -14.99
N ALA A 23 6.50 -4.90 -14.65
CA ALA A 23 7.74 -4.42 -15.23
C ALA A 23 8.83 -5.45 -14.87
N ALA A 24 9.27 -6.22 -15.86
CA ALA A 24 10.46 -7.04 -15.71
C ALA A 24 11.65 -6.07 -15.63
N VAL A 25 12.08 -5.75 -14.41
CA VAL A 25 13.31 -4.99 -14.18
C VAL A 25 14.45 -5.85 -14.71
N PRO A 26 15.24 -5.39 -15.71
CA PRO A 26 16.41 -6.13 -16.15
C PRO A 26 17.35 -6.25 -14.95
N ALA A 27 17.57 -7.48 -14.48
CA ALA A 27 18.43 -7.78 -13.34
C ALA A 27 19.83 -7.18 -13.59
N ALA A 28 20.14 -6.10 -12.87
CA ALA A 28 21.47 -5.56 -12.81
C ALA A 28 22.32 -6.51 -11.98
N ALA A 29 23.45 -6.90 -12.53
CA ALA A 29 24.17 -8.08 -12.07
C ALA A 29 25.25 -7.78 -11.00
N VAL A 30 24.84 -6.97 -10.03
CA VAL A 30 25.46 -6.85 -8.71
C VAL A 30 24.44 -7.44 -7.74
N SER A 31 24.90 -8.31 -6.85
CA SER A 31 24.01 -8.83 -5.80
C SER A 31 23.96 -7.81 -4.67
N VAL A 32 22.76 -7.51 -4.18
CA VAL A 32 22.57 -6.85 -2.90
C VAL A 32 22.41 -7.94 -1.85
N THR A 33 23.30 -8.00 -0.88
CA THR A 33 23.37 -9.07 0.15
C THR A 33 22.95 -8.60 1.53
N GLY A 34 22.92 -7.29 1.76
CA GLY A 34 22.44 -6.68 3.00
C GLY A 34 21.96 -5.26 2.73
N GLU A 35 20.75 -4.96 3.20
CA GLU A 35 20.15 -3.65 3.13
C GLU A 35 19.57 -3.29 4.51
N ASP A 36 19.89 -2.09 4.96
CA ASP A 36 19.27 -1.45 6.12
C ASP A 36 18.81 -0.07 5.63
N VAL A 37 17.67 -0.06 4.95
CA VAL A 37 17.08 1.13 4.34
C VAL A 37 15.71 1.35 4.99
N PRO A 38 15.49 2.48 5.69
CA PRO A 38 14.17 2.81 6.22
C PRO A 38 13.13 2.93 5.10
N GLU A 39 11.98 2.27 5.26
CA GLU A 39 10.84 2.36 4.33
C GLU A 39 10.09 3.70 4.46
N GLU A 40 10.30 4.41 5.56
CA GLU A 40 9.66 5.69 5.84
C GLU A 40 10.57 6.65 6.63
N GLY A 41 10.28 7.94 6.56
CA GLY A 41 11.03 8.97 7.26
C GLY A 41 10.20 10.22 7.55
N GLN A 42 10.38 10.78 8.74
CA GLN A 42 9.76 12.05 9.09
C GLN A 42 10.54 13.22 8.46
N VAL A 43 9.84 14.10 7.75
CA VAL A 43 10.42 15.31 7.13
C VAL A 43 11.25 16.09 8.14
N GLY A 44 12.47 16.48 7.74
CA GLY A 44 13.38 17.26 8.58
C GLY A 44 14.12 16.45 9.65
N THR A 45 13.93 15.13 9.71
CA THR A 45 14.71 14.24 10.60
C THR A 45 15.84 13.57 9.83
N GLN A 46 16.92 13.26 10.54
CA GLN A 46 18.05 12.55 9.97
C GLN A 46 17.79 11.05 9.95
N VAL A 47 18.09 10.44 8.80
CA VAL A 47 17.97 9.01 8.51
C VAL A 47 19.26 8.51 7.88
N SER A 48 19.53 7.22 8.06
CA SER A 48 20.67 6.53 7.46
C SER A 48 20.18 5.31 6.69
N ALA A 49 20.82 5.04 5.56
CA ALA A 49 20.64 3.81 4.81
C ALA A 49 22.00 3.16 4.54
N SER A 50 22.07 1.83 4.62
CA SER A 50 23.25 1.04 4.28
C SER A 50 22.90 -0.04 3.25
N VAL A 51 23.73 -0.18 2.24
CA VAL A 51 23.59 -1.18 1.16
C VAL A 51 24.92 -1.88 0.96
N THR A 52 24.92 -3.21 1.01
CA THR A 52 26.10 -4.04 0.73
C THR A 52 25.98 -4.68 -0.66
N LEU A 53 26.99 -4.41 -1.48
CA LEU A 53 27.12 -4.90 -2.85
C LEU A 53 28.14 -6.04 -2.89
N ASP A 54 27.73 -7.16 -3.48
CA ASP A 54 28.52 -8.36 -3.68
C ASP A 54 28.51 -8.82 -5.14
N GLU A 55 29.32 -9.85 -5.42
CA GLU A 55 29.43 -10.46 -6.74
C GLU A 55 29.77 -9.44 -7.85
N LEU A 56 30.59 -8.45 -7.49
CA LEU A 56 30.85 -7.21 -8.23
C LEU A 56 31.27 -7.38 -9.70
N TYR A 57 31.70 -8.58 -10.12
CA TYR A 57 32.26 -8.85 -11.45
C TYR A 57 31.52 -9.93 -12.25
N ARG A 58 30.43 -10.51 -11.73
CA ARG A 58 29.86 -11.72 -12.35
C ARG A 58 29.07 -11.47 -13.62
N ASN A 59 28.39 -10.34 -13.78
CA ASN A 59 27.62 -10.06 -14.98
C ASN A 59 27.44 -8.52 -15.20
N PRO A 60 27.73 -7.98 -16.40
CA PRO A 60 28.68 -8.54 -17.35
C PRO A 60 30.04 -8.78 -16.68
N GLN A 61 30.84 -9.70 -17.23
CA GLN A 61 32.22 -9.95 -16.77
C GLN A 61 33.11 -8.74 -17.08
N SER A 62 33.03 -7.71 -16.23
CA SER A 62 33.84 -6.50 -16.30
C SER A 62 34.73 -6.46 -15.09
N GLU A 63 36.05 -6.54 -15.30
CA GLU A 63 37.05 -6.47 -14.23
C GLU A 63 37.20 -5.06 -13.66
N GLN A 64 36.56 -4.06 -14.28
CA GLN A 64 36.55 -2.66 -13.84
C GLN A 64 35.24 -1.96 -14.21
N TRP A 65 34.71 -1.14 -13.30
CA TRP A 65 33.55 -0.30 -13.52
C TRP A 65 33.50 0.85 -12.49
N GLN A 66 32.59 1.79 -12.66
CA GLN A 66 32.44 2.96 -11.78
C GLN A 66 31.10 2.94 -11.06
N LEU A 67 31.14 3.05 -9.73
CA LEU A 67 29.96 3.24 -8.89
C LEU A 67 29.58 4.72 -8.87
N SER A 68 28.28 4.97 -9.00
CA SER A 68 27.67 6.28 -8.78
C SER A 68 26.45 6.10 -7.89
N GLY A 69 26.16 7.08 -7.04
CA GLY A 69 25.01 7.05 -6.15
C GLY A 69 24.27 8.37 -6.17
N THR A 70 22.96 8.31 -6.04
CA THR A 70 22.08 9.49 -5.96
C THR A 70 21.10 9.31 -4.80
N THR A 71 20.72 10.42 -4.16
CA THR A 71 19.68 10.47 -3.13
C THR A 71 18.90 11.77 -3.22
N GLU A 72 17.64 11.75 -2.81
CA GLU A 72 16.82 12.95 -2.61
C GLU A 72 16.90 13.51 -1.18
N LEU A 73 17.64 12.85 -0.28
CA LEU A 73 17.94 13.40 1.05
C LEU A 73 18.64 14.76 0.94
N THR A 74 18.45 15.60 1.94
CA THR A 74 19.18 16.87 2.11
C THR A 74 20.30 16.72 3.15
N ASP A 75 21.25 17.65 3.20
CA ASP A 75 22.37 17.61 4.17
C ASP A 75 23.11 16.25 4.21
N VAL A 76 23.47 15.77 3.02
CA VAL A 76 23.91 14.39 2.78
C VAL A 76 25.39 14.18 3.07
N SER A 77 25.69 13.05 3.70
CA SER A 77 27.02 12.47 3.82
C SER A 77 27.02 11.04 3.30
N TRP A 78 27.95 10.73 2.39
CA TRP A 78 28.16 9.37 1.88
C TRP A 78 29.42 8.75 2.49
N THR A 79 29.40 7.44 2.65
CA THR A 79 30.58 6.64 2.99
C THR A 79 30.55 5.37 2.16
N VAL A 80 31.59 5.16 1.36
CA VAL A 80 31.78 3.94 0.56
C VAL A 80 32.99 3.20 1.12
N VAL A 81 32.77 2.00 1.64
CA VAL A 81 33.79 1.15 2.25
C VAL A 81 34.00 -0.08 1.38
N PHE A 82 35.27 -0.41 1.13
CA PHE A 82 35.65 -1.54 0.29
C PHE A 82 36.26 -2.62 1.17
N TYR A 83 35.84 -3.86 0.98
CA TYR A 83 36.36 -5.02 1.71
C TYR A 83 36.98 -6.05 0.76
N ASP A 84 38.03 -6.73 1.22
CA ASP A 84 38.64 -7.86 0.52
C ASP A 84 37.93 -9.20 0.82
N GLN A 85 38.42 -10.29 0.22
CA GLN A 85 37.89 -11.64 0.40
C GLN A 85 38.02 -12.19 1.84
N THR A 86 38.77 -11.51 2.71
CA THR A 86 38.93 -11.87 4.12
C THR A 86 38.00 -11.06 5.04
N GLY A 87 37.24 -10.11 4.48
CA GLY A 87 36.43 -9.14 5.22
C GLY A 87 37.23 -7.98 5.80
N SER A 88 38.48 -7.79 5.36
CA SER A 88 39.31 -6.66 5.82
C SER A 88 39.01 -5.42 4.97
N GLN A 89 38.86 -4.26 5.61
CA GLN A 89 38.70 -2.99 4.92
C GLN A 89 39.99 -2.63 4.16
N VAL A 90 39.86 -2.39 2.85
CA VAL A 90 41.00 -2.02 1.98
C VAL A 90 40.98 -0.55 1.58
N GLU A 91 39.80 0.06 1.49
CA GLU A 91 39.65 1.46 1.09
C GLU A 91 38.38 2.07 1.70
N LEU A 92 38.37 3.40 1.85
CA LEU A 92 37.21 4.19 2.24
C LEU A 92 37.21 5.51 1.48
N VAL A 93 36.05 5.84 0.93
CA VAL A 93 35.80 7.07 0.19
C VAL A 93 34.58 7.77 0.81
N GLU A 94 34.67 9.08 0.96
CA GLU A 94 33.60 9.91 1.55
C GLU A 94 33.15 10.97 0.53
N PRO A 95 32.31 10.59 -0.45
CA PRO A 95 31.78 11.56 -1.40
C PRO A 95 30.89 12.61 -0.73
N THR A 96 30.85 13.80 -1.30
CA THR A 96 30.02 14.91 -0.82
C THR A 96 28.91 15.25 -1.80
N GLY A 97 27.74 15.61 -1.29
CA GLY A 97 26.59 16.06 -2.09
C GLY A 97 25.49 15.00 -2.22
N GLN A 98 24.40 15.37 -2.89
CA GLN A 98 23.25 14.47 -3.12
C GLN A 98 23.52 13.40 -4.18
N SER A 99 24.59 13.57 -4.97
CA SER A 99 25.05 12.57 -5.89
C SER A 99 26.57 12.52 -5.93
N PHE A 100 27.10 11.34 -6.22
CA PHE A 100 28.50 11.13 -6.53
C PHE A 100 28.63 10.23 -7.76
N SER A 101 29.75 10.34 -8.45
CA SER A 101 30.03 9.54 -9.63
C SER A 101 31.51 9.23 -9.76
N GLY A 102 31.83 8.10 -10.39
CA GLY A 102 33.21 7.79 -10.78
C GLY A 102 34.03 7.13 -9.68
N VAL A 103 33.39 6.46 -8.71
CA VAL A 103 34.10 5.65 -7.72
C VAL A 103 34.52 4.34 -8.38
N ASP A 104 35.81 4.18 -8.67
CA ASP A 104 36.32 3.02 -9.42
C ASP A 104 36.29 1.73 -8.57
N ILE A 105 35.74 0.66 -9.13
CA ILE A 105 35.76 -0.70 -8.59
C ILE A 105 36.50 -1.57 -9.59
N ALA A 106 37.61 -2.18 -9.17
CA ALA A 106 38.43 -3.01 -10.04
C ALA A 106 38.89 -4.31 -9.35
N ALA A 107 38.85 -5.42 -10.06
CA ALA A 107 39.29 -6.71 -9.52
C ALA A 107 40.78 -6.72 -9.11
N SER A 108 41.59 -5.85 -9.72
CA SER A 108 43.02 -5.69 -9.42
C SER A 108 43.30 -5.12 -8.02
N THR A 109 42.35 -4.43 -7.39
CA THR A 109 42.49 -3.90 -6.02
C THR A 109 42.21 -4.97 -4.96
N GLY A 110 41.71 -6.14 -5.35
CA GLY A 110 41.33 -7.21 -4.43
C GLY A 110 39.98 -7.01 -3.75
N THR A 111 39.21 -5.98 -4.13
CA THR A 111 37.87 -5.71 -3.61
C THR A 111 36.92 -6.86 -3.98
N ALA A 112 36.29 -7.44 -2.96
CA ALA A 112 35.27 -8.48 -3.10
C ALA A 112 33.86 -7.93 -2.81
N GLU A 113 33.75 -7.01 -1.86
CA GLU A 113 32.49 -6.44 -1.35
C GLU A 113 32.61 -4.92 -1.23
N VAL A 114 31.52 -4.20 -1.46
CA VAL A 114 31.43 -2.74 -1.28
C VAL A 114 30.20 -2.41 -0.43
N GLU A 115 30.40 -1.71 0.67
CA GLU A 115 29.32 -1.19 1.51
C GLU A 115 29.15 0.30 1.27
N VAL A 116 27.95 0.71 0.88
CA VAL A 116 27.57 2.09 0.66
C VAL A 116 26.64 2.52 1.77
N ARG A 117 27.03 3.56 2.51
CA ARG A 117 26.22 4.21 3.53
C ARG A 117 25.89 5.62 3.10
N VAL A 118 24.63 5.99 3.23
CA VAL A 118 24.16 7.36 3.08
C VAL A 118 23.48 7.81 4.36
N THR A 119 23.78 9.02 4.80
CA THR A 119 23.08 9.66 5.91
C THR A 119 22.68 11.05 5.47
N GLY A 120 21.44 11.43 5.75
CA GLY A 120 20.92 12.73 5.37
C GLY A 120 19.58 13.01 6.03
N THR A 121 19.03 14.16 5.73
CA THR A 121 17.76 14.65 6.26
C THR A 121 16.64 14.36 5.26
N VAL A 122 15.50 13.85 5.75
CA VAL A 122 14.33 13.56 4.91
C VAL A 122 13.83 14.87 4.27
N PRO A 123 13.66 14.90 2.93
CA PRO A 123 13.27 16.12 2.21
C PRO A 123 11.83 16.54 2.50
N GLU A 124 11.52 17.80 2.26
CA GLU A 124 10.14 18.30 2.33
C GLU A 124 9.23 17.62 1.30
N VAL A 125 7.94 17.53 1.61
CA VAL A 125 6.94 16.95 0.72
C VAL A 125 6.45 18.00 -0.28
N GLY A 126 6.68 17.78 -1.56
CA GLY A 126 6.22 18.67 -2.63
C GLY A 126 4.73 18.56 -2.95
N SER A 127 4.17 17.35 -2.86
CA SER A 127 2.74 17.05 -3.06
C SER A 127 2.35 15.80 -2.30
N TYR A 128 1.14 15.76 -1.74
CA TYR A 128 0.64 14.62 -0.98
C TYR A 128 -0.24 13.73 -1.86
N SER A 129 -0.07 12.41 -1.72
CA SER A 129 -0.89 11.40 -2.38
C SER A 129 -1.26 10.33 -1.37
N TYR A 130 -2.54 9.99 -1.27
CA TYR A 130 -2.98 8.99 -0.30
C TYR A 130 -2.67 7.58 -0.79
N ASP A 131 -3.10 7.22 -2.01
CA ASP A 131 -2.85 5.90 -2.62
C ASP A 131 -2.55 6.04 -4.14
N PRO A 132 -1.31 5.75 -4.58
CA PRO A 132 -0.17 5.29 -3.79
C PRO A 132 0.39 6.39 -2.89
N ALA A 133 1.03 6.01 -1.78
CA ALA A 133 1.70 6.95 -0.90
C ALA A 133 2.86 7.65 -1.63
N GLN A 134 3.05 8.95 -1.36
CA GLN A 134 4.17 9.68 -1.93
C GLN A 134 5.51 9.09 -1.46
N ALA A 135 6.51 9.04 -2.33
CA ALA A 135 7.82 8.47 -2.02
C ALA A 135 8.94 9.39 -2.52
N PHE A 136 10.12 9.25 -1.93
CA PHE A 136 11.36 9.86 -2.37
C PHE A 136 12.45 8.80 -2.51
N THR A 137 13.42 9.03 -3.39
CA THR A 137 14.57 8.14 -3.55
C THR A 137 15.52 8.29 -2.36
N MET A 138 15.52 7.30 -1.47
CA MET A 138 16.42 7.23 -0.32
C MET A 138 17.86 7.00 -0.80
N VAL A 139 18.03 6.05 -1.71
CA VAL A 139 19.31 5.78 -2.37
C VAL A 139 19.03 5.11 -3.71
N GLU A 140 19.73 5.54 -4.76
CA GLU A 140 19.85 4.83 -6.02
C GLU A 140 21.32 4.60 -6.28
N LEU A 141 21.70 3.36 -6.59
CA LEU A 141 23.06 3.01 -6.97
C LEU A 141 23.09 2.63 -8.43
N THR A 142 24.04 3.17 -9.18
CA THR A 142 24.24 2.86 -10.58
C THR A 142 25.67 2.44 -10.85
N ARG A 143 25.81 1.57 -11.86
CA ARG A 143 27.07 1.14 -12.43
C ARG A 143 27.29 1.85 -13.75
N GLY A 144 28.45 2.47 -13.92
CA GLY A 144 28.91 3.05 -15.18
C GLY A 144 30.15 2.35 -15.75
N GLN A 145 30.31 2.43 -17.07
CA GLN A 145 31.58 2.15 -17.75
C GLN A 145 32.22 3.45 -18.22
N SER A 146 33.55 3.50 -18.20
CA SER A 146 34.31 4.61 -18.78
C SER A 146 33.97 4.75 -20.27
N GLY A 147 33.25 5.82 -20.63
CA GLY A 147 32.73 6.04 -21.99
C GLY A 147 31.21 6.28 -22.10
N GLY A 148 30.47 6.19 -20.99
CA GLY A 148 29.14 6.81 -20.86
C GLY A 148 27.93 5.87 -20.82
N ALA A 149 28.12 4.55 -20.88
CA ALA A 149 27.04 3.61 -20.63
C ALA A 149 26.88 3.39 -19.12
N SER A 150 25.67 3.58 -18.58
CA SER A 150 25.33 3.29 -17.18
C SER A 150 24.08 2.42 -17.08
N SER A 151 24.00 1.64 -16.00
CA SER A 151 22.86 0.81 -15.63
C SER A 151 22.58 0.95 -14.14
N THR A 152 21.32 1.13 -13.75
CA THR A 152 20.90 1.08 -12.35
C THR A 152 21.22 -0.28 -11.77
N ILE A 153 21.83 -0.33 -10.58
CA ILE A 153 22.03 -1.54 -9.79
C ILE A 153 20.73 -1.84 -9.07
N ASP A 154 20.29 -0.91 -8.23
CA ASP A 154 19.01 -0.93 -7.57
C ASP A 154 18.62 0.49 -7.14
N SER A 155 17.34 0.66 -6.81
CA SER A 155 16.77 1.90 -6.29
C SER A 155 15.87 1.60 -5.11
N TRP A 156 16.13 2.31 -4.01
CA TRP A 156 15.37 2.19 -2.78
C TRP A 156 14.61 3.49 -2.53
N GLU A 157 13.29 3.35 -2.46
CA GLU A 157 12.37 4.46 -2.19
C GLU A 157 11.85 4.38 -0.76
N ALA A 158 11.59 5.55 -0.16
CA ALA A 158 11.01 5.67 1.16
C ALA A 158 9.85 6.66 1.17
N HIS A 159 8.87 6.43 2.03
CA HIS A 159 7.76 7.35 2.26
C HIS A 159 8.20 8.49 3.19
N HIS A 160 8.09 9.74 2.73
CA HIS A 160 8.22 10.89 3.63
C HIS A 160 6.88 11.35 4.20
N TYR A 161 6.85 11.64 5.50
CA TYR A 161 5.67 12.13 6.19
C TYR A 161 5.98 13.28 7.15
N THR A 162 4.96 14.08 7.43
CA THR A 162 4.93 14.98 8.58
C THR A 162 4.05 14.37 9.67
N ALA A 163 4.18 14.82 10.91
CA ALA A 163 3.32 14.34 12.00
C ALA A 163 1.82 14.57 11.73
N ARG A 164 1.47 15.64 10.99
CA ARG A 164 0.08 15.92 10.62
C ARG A 164 -0.42 15.03 9.49
N SER A 165 0.41 14.80 8.47
CA SER A 165 0.02 13.92 7.36
C SER A 165 -0.11 12.48 7.85
N ASP A 166 0.81 12.00 8.69
CA ASP A 166 0.74 10.67 9.29
C ASP A 166 -0.54 10.50 10.13
N SER A 167 -0.85 11.45 11.02
CA SER A 167 -2.10 11.41 11.79
C SER A 167 -3.36 11.44 10.91
N ALA A 168 -3.35 12.18 9.80
CA ALA A 168 -4.49 12.22 8.87
C ALA A 168 -4.63 10.90 8.10
N ARG A 169 -3.53 10.31 7.66
CA ARG A 169 -3.50 9.00 7.00
C ARG A 169 -4.08 7.92 7.91
N GLN A 170 -3.63 7.85 9.15
CA GLN A 170 -4.16 6.91 10.15
C GLN A 170 -5.68 7.07 10.35
N ALA A 171 -6.18 8.31 10.44
CA ALA A 171 -7.62 8.54 10.57
C ALA A 171 -8.41 8.07 9.33
N ILE A 172 -7.88 8.27 8.12
CA ILE A 172 -8.48 7.79 6.88
C ILE A 172 -8.46 6.25 6.84
N ASP A 173 -7.34 5.62 7.20
CA ASP A 173 -7.21 4.15 7.28
C ASP A 173 -8.25 3.55 8.23
N ASP A 174 -8.40 4.13 9.43
CA ASP A 174 -9.39 3.74 10.44
C ASP A 174 -10.83 3.89 9.90
N ALA A 175 -11.12 4.97 9.17
CA ALA A 175 -12.41 5.19 8.56
C ALA A 175 -12.71 4.15 7.46
N GLY A 176 -11.72 3.83 6.62
CA GLY A 176 -11.80 2.78 5.61
C GLY A 176 -12.16 1.43 6.24
N ALA A 177 -11.42 1.04 7.29
CA ALA A 177 -11.68 -0.18 8.05
C ALA A 177 -13.11 -0.21 8.64
N ALA A 178 -13.55 0.89 9.27
CA ALA A 178 -14.90 0.98 9.85
C ALA A 178 -16.01 0.84 8.79
N ILE A 179 -15.82 1.41 7.60
CA ILE A 179 -16.74 1.29 6.46
C ILE A 179 -16.80 -0.16 5.96
N GLU A 180 -15.66 -0.82 5.80
CA GLU A 180 -15.59 -2.23 5.40
C GLU A 180 -16.29 -3.13 6.41
N GLU A 181 -16.06 -2.93 7.70
CA GLU A 181 -16.74 -3.65 8.78
C GLU A 181 -18.27 -3.45 8.74
N ALA A 182 -18.72 -2.22 8.47
CA ALA A 182 -20.14 -1.92 8.34
C ALA A 182 -20.77 -2.64 7.15
N ARG A 183 -20.10 -2.68 5.99
CA ARG A 183 -20.52 -3.44 4.81
C ARG A 183 -20.57 -4.94 5.09
N ALA A 184 -19.54 -5.50 5.73
CA ALA A 184 -19.50 -6.90 6.11
C ALA A 184 -20.65 -7.28 7.06
N ALA A 185 -21.09 -6.35 7.91
CA ALA A 185 -22.27 -6.52 8.75
C ALA A 185 -23.62 -6.38 8.01
N GLY A 186 -23.60 -6.13 6.69
CA GLY A 186 -24.79 -5.95 5.85
C GLY A 186 -25.41 -4.56 5.94
N ALA A 187 -24.69 -3.56 6.44
CA ALA A 187 -25.11 -2.16 6.37
C ALA A 187 -24.73 -1.53 5.02
N ASN A 188 -25.38 -0.42 4.68
CA ASN A 188 -25.02 0.41 3.54
C ASN A 188 -24.50 1.77 4.02
N PRO A 189 -23.19 1.92 4.27
CA PRO A 189 -22.60 3.15 4.80
C PRO A 189 -22.29 4.17 3.70
N SER A 190 -23.28 4.59 2.89
CA SER A 190 -23.07 5.51 1.76
C SER A 190 -22.55 6.88 2.17
N ASP A 191 -23.11 7.44 3.24
CA ASP A 191 -22.75 8.77 3.73
C ASP A 191 -21.34 8.77 4.33
N ALA A 192 -20.95 7.65 4.96
CA ALA A 192 -19.60 7.44 5.45
C ALA A 192 -18.60 7.36 4.29
N GLN A 193 -18.96 6.67 3.19
CA GLN A 193 -18.10 6.60 2.00
C GLN A 193 -17.87 8.00 1.39
N ALA A 194 -18.91 8.83 1.30
CA ALA A 194 -18.76 10.19 0.79
C ALA A 194 -17.79 11.02 1.66
N ASN A 195 -17.89 10.94 2.99
CA ASN A 195 -16.95 11.60 3.88
C ASN A 195 -15.53 11.04 3.79
N TYR A 196 -15.38 9.73 3.54
CA TYR A 196 -14.08 9.10 3.31
C TYR A 196 -13.43 9.63 2.02
N ASP A 197 -14.20 9.68 0.93
CA ASP A 197 -13.71 10.19 -0.37
C ASP A 197 -13.30 11.67 -0.26
N ASP A 198 -14.10 12.48 0.44
CA ASP A 198 -13.76 13.88 0.73
C ASP A 198 -12.52 14.01 1.64
N ALA A 199 -12.32 13.08 2.58
CA ALA A 199 -11.14 13.05 3.45
C ALA A 199 -9.86 12.77 2.66
N VAL A 200 -9.91 11.82 1.72
CA VAL A 200 -8.80 11.52 0.80
C VAL A 200 -8.48 12.76 -0.05
N ALA A 201 -9.49 13.40 -0.64
CA ALA A 201 -9.27 14.63 -1.41
C ALA A 201 -8.66 15.77 -0.57
N ALA A 202 -9.10 15.92 0.68
CA ALA A 202 -8.52 16.91 1.60
C ALA A 202 -7.08 16.57 2.00
N TYR A 203 -6.72 15.28 2.10
CA TYR A 203 -5.35 14.85 2.37
C TYR A 203 -4.43 15.20 1.19
N GLU A 204 -4.86 14.94 -0.04
CA GLU A 204 -4.10 15.23 -1.27
C GLU A 204 -3.88 16.73 -1.48
N ASP A 205 -4.81 17.58 -1.01
CA ASP A 205 -4.67 19.04 -0.97
C ASP A 205 -3.73 19.55 0.15
N GLY A 206 -3.27 18.66 1.05
CA GLY A 206 -2.47 19.04 2.22
C GLY A 206 -3.29 19.62 3.37
N SER A 207 -4.62 19.56 3.29
CA SER A 207 -5.57 20.03 4.30
C SER A 207 -5.80 18.97 5.40
N PHE A 208 -4.75 18.60 6.13
CA PHE A 208 -4.73 17.46 7.07
C PHE A 208 -5.77 17.53 8.20
N ASP A 209 -6.02 18.72 8.75
CA ASP A 209 -7.03 18.89 9.80
C ASP A 209 -8.44 18.63 9.25
N VAL A 210 -8.70 19.02 8.00
CA VAL A 210 -9.98 18.77 7.32
C VAL A 210 -10.11 17.29 7.01
N ALA A 211 -9.06 16.67 6.46
CA ALA A 211 -8.99 15.24 6.18
C ALA A 211 -9.29 14.41 7.45
N THR A 212 -8.62 14.70 8.55
CA THR A 212 -8.82 14.02 9.85
C THR A 212 -10.26 14.17 10.34
N ASN A 213 -10.84 15.37 10.27
CA ASN A 213 -12.22 15.60 10.71
C ASN A 213 -13.25 14.85 9.84
N LEU A 214 -13.05 14.82 8.52
CA LEU A 214 -13.91 14.09 7.59
C LEU A 214 -13.80 12.57 7.79
N ALA A 215 -12.58 12.07 7.95
CA ALA A 215 -12.32 10.65 8.24
C ALA A 215 -12.98 10.21 9.55
N ASN A 216 -12.84 10.99 10.63
CA ASN A 216 -13.51 10.70 11.91
C ASN A 216 -15.04 10.67 11.76
N ARG A 217 -15.63 11.59 10.99
CA ARG A 217 -17.07 11.57 10.70
C ARG A 217 -17.47 10.33 9.89
N ALA A 218 -16.66 9.93 8.91
CA ALA A 218 -16.88 8.72 8.14
C ALA A 218 -16.89 7.48 9.05
N ALA A 219 -15.89 7.34 9.93
CA ALA A 219 -15.80 6.25 10.90
C ALA A 219 -17.03 6.20 11.84
N ASP A 220 -17.44 7.34 12.37
CA ASP A 220 -18.62 7.47 13.24
C ASP A 220 -19.91 7.06 12.51
N GLN A 221 -20.10 7.54 11.28
CA GLN A 221 -21.28 7.21 10.47
C GLN A 221 -21.30 5.74 10.07
N ALA A 222 -20.15 5.15 9.73
CA ALA A 222 -20.04 3.72 9.45
C ALA A 222 -20.43 2.88 10.68
N THR A 223 -19.95 3.27 11.87
CA THR A 223 -20.32 2.63 13.13
C THR A 223 -21.82 2.75 13.42
N GLN A 224 -22.42 3.91 13.19
CA GLN A 224 -23.87 4.12 13.36
C GLN A 224 -24.70 3.30 12.36
N ALA A 225 -24.26 3.21 11.10
CA ALA A 225 -24.90 2.39 10.08
C ALA A 225 -24.88 0.91 10.46
N ARG A 226 -23.74 0.43 10.95
CA ARG A 226 -23.58 -0.93 11.47
C ARG A 226 -24.50 -1.22 12.65
N GLN A 227 -24.56 -0.32 13.65
CA GLN A 227 -25.44 -0.47 14.82
C GLN A 227 -26.92 -0.48 14.42
N SER A 228 -27.32 0.42 13.52
CA SER A 228 -28.70 0.50 13.01
C SER A 228 -29.13 -0.77 12.29
N SER A 229 -28.25 -1.36 11.48
CA SER A 229 -28.50 -2.63 10.80
C SER A 229 -28.65 -3.80 11.78
N ARG A 230 -27.82 -3.87 12.83
CA ARG A 230 -27.97 -4.88 13.89
C ARG A 230 -29.31 -4.76 14.60
N THR A 231 -29.71 -3.56 15.01
CA THR A 231 -30.99 -3.32 15.68
C THR A 231 -32.18 -3.70 14.80
N ARG A 232 -32.22 -3.27 13.53
CA ARG A 232 -33.29 -3.64 12.59
C ARG A 232 -33.38 -5.16 12.41
N ARG A 233 -32.23 -5.84 12.27
CA ARG A 233 -32.19 -7.29 12.08
C ARG A 233 -32.74 -8.04 13.30
N THR A 234 -32.39 -7.62 14.52
CA THR A 234 -32.94 -8.20 15.76
C THR A 234 -34.44 -7.95 15.87
N VAL A 235 -34.93 -6.75 15.54
CA VAL A 235 -36.37 -6.44 15.57
C VAL A 235 -37.12 -7.29 14.54
N VAL A 236 -36.62 -7.43 13.32
CA VAL A 236 -37.26 -8.26 12.28
C VAL A 236 -37.30 -9.73 12.69
N TYR A 237 -36.22 -10.28 13.28
CA TYR A 237 -36.24 -11.66 13.78
C TYR A 237 -37.17 -11.84 14.99
N ALA A 238 -37.23 -10.87 15.90
CA ALA A 238 -38.15 -10.89 17.04
C ALA A 238 -39.62 -10.85 16.59
N VAL A 239 -39.95 -9.96 15.65
CA VAL A 239 -41.29 -9.87 15.04
C VAL A 239 -41.61 -11.13 14.24
N GLY A 240 -40.69 -11.61 13.42
CA GLY A 240 -40.86 -12.84 12.64
C GLY A 240 -41.07 -14.07 13.52
N GLY A 241 -40.30 -14.22 14.59
CA GLY A 241 -40.46 -15.30 15.57
C GLY A 241 -41.82 -15.25 16.27
N LEU A 242 -42.29 -14.05 16.63
CA LEU A 242 -43.63 -13.86 17.21
C LEU A 242 -44.75 -14.24 16.25
N VAL A 243 -44.66 -13.89 14.96
CA VAL A 243 -45.67 -14.26 13.97
C VAL A 243 -45.73 -15.78 13.77
N VAL A 244 -44.58 -16.45 13.70
CA VAL A 244 -44.53 -17.92 13.59
C VAL A 244 -45.15 -18.59 14.82
N LEU A 245 -44.83 -18.11 16.03
CA LEU A 245 -45.45 -18.61 17.26
C LEU A 245 -46.97 -18.39 17.27
N ALA A 246 -47.45 -17.22 16.84
CA ALA A 246 -48.87 -16.92 16.75
C ALA A 246 -49.59 -17.83 15.74
N LEU A 247 -48.96 -18.14 14.61
CA LEU A 247 -49.49 -19.08 13.61
C LEU A 247 -49.52 -20.52 14.12
N LEU A 248 -48.49 -20.96 14.88
CA LEU A 248 -48.47 -22.29 15.48
C LEU A 248 -49.56 -22.44 16.55
N VAL A 249 -49.68 -21.47 17.46
CA VAL A 249 -50.73 -21.47 18.50
C VAL A 249 -52.11 -21.36 17.87
N GLY A 250 -52.28 -20.45 16.90
CA GLY A 250 -53.53 -20.29 16.15
C GLY A 250 -53.91 -21.54 15.37
N GLY A 251 -52.95 -22.19 14.72
CA GLY A 251 -53.15 -23.44 13.99
C GLY A 251 -53.54 -24.61 14.90
N VAL A 252 -52.90 -24.75 16.07
CA VAL A 252 -53.26 -25.77 17.07
C VAL A 252 -54.65 -25.54 17.65
N LEU A 253 -55.00 -24.30 17.99
CA LEU A 253 -56.34 -23.96 18.49
C LEU A 253 -57.41 -24.16 17.42
N TYR A 254 -57.13 -23.79 16.17
CA TYR A 254 -58.03 -24.02 15.05
C TYR A 254 -58.25 -25.50 14.76
N TRP A 255 -57.18 -26.30 14.71
CA TRP A 255 -57.28 -27.76 14.54
C TRP A 255 -58.06 -28.42 15.68
N ARG A 256 -57.82 -28.00 16.93
CA ARG A 256 -58.57 -28.49 18.09
C ARG A 256 -60.04 -28.04 18.06
N SER A 257 -60.34 -26.86 17.52
CA SER A 257 -61.73 -26.38 17.37
C SER A 257 -62.52 -27.11 16.28
N GLN A 258 -61.85 -27.78 15.33
CA GLN A 258 -62.48 -28.67 14.35
C GLN A 258 -62.77 -30.08 14.89
N GLN A 259 -62.22 -30.43 16.05
CA GLN A 259 -62.71 -31.57 16.84
C GLN A 259 -63.96 -31.10 17.59
N GLY A 260 -65.05 -30.89 16.85
CA GLY A 260 -66.37 -30.70 17.43
C GLY A 260 -66.73 -31.90 18.32
N PRO A 261 -67.61 -31.73 19.31
CA PRO A 261 -67.97 -32.79 20.23
C PRO A 261 -68.49 -33.99 19.41
N GLU A 262 -67.84 -35.14 19.56
CA GLU A 262 -68.44 -36.40 19.14
C GLU A 262 -69.77 -36.50 19.87
N ASP A 263 -70.86 -36.42 19.11
CA ASP A 263 -72.21 -36.62 19.61
C ASP A 263 -72.28 -38.07 20.09
N PRO A 264 -72.43 -38.36 21.39
CA PRO A 264 -72.39 -39.74 21.85
C PRO A 264 -73.67 -40.52 21.52
N LEU A 265 -74.64 -39.97 20.78
CA LEU A 265 -75.88 -40.66 20.39
C LEU A 265 -76.41 -40.18 19.02
N GLY A 266 -76.03 -40.86 17.94
CA GLY A 266 -76.63 -40.69 16.60
C GLY A 266 -75.93 -41.46 15.49
#